data_AF-A0A927TG32-F1
#
_entry.id   AF-A0A927TG32-F1
#
_cell.length_a   1.000
_cell.length_b   1.000
_cell.length_c   1.000
_cell.angle_alpha   90.00
_cell.angle_beta   90.00
_cell.angle_gamma   90.00
#
_symmetry.space_group_name_H-M   'P 1'
#
loop_
_entity.id
_entity.type
_entity.pdbx_description
1 polymer ?
#
loop_
_entity_poly.entity_id
_entity_poly.type
_entity_poly.pdbx_seq_one_letter_code
_entity_poly.pdbx_strand_id
1 'polypeptide(L)'
;MRKILLRIFSSYYVKGTRNYINSQKKYEVIRTLLFFFIPLSLFVAGYVTTKTKMNLLTIVAVVGLLPACKSLVGAIMFLKHRSLSQENAEKIDAANHELPELFDMVFTTYDKTHIVNHMVIAGNTVCGFSEDKKFSE
;
A
#
# COMPACT_ATOMS: atom_id res chain seq x y z
N MET A 1 2.14 -19.17 8.40
CA MET A 1 1.66 -19.13 7.00
C MET A 1 0.43 -18.25 6.78
N ARG A 2 -0.68 -18.43 7.53
CA ARG A 2 -1.96 -17.72 7.29
C ARG A 2 -1.86 -16.18 7.33
N LYS A 3 -1.06 -15.61 8.23
CA LYS A 3 -0.83 -14.16 8.34
C LYS A 3 -0.11 -13.57 7.12
N ILE A 4 0.83 -14.29 6.50
CA ILE A 4 1.56 -13.83 5.32
C ILE A 4 0.63 -13.78 4.10
N LEU A 5 -0.20 -14.81 3.92
CA LEU A 5 -1.16 -14.86 2.83
C LEU A 5 -2.21 -13.75 2.95
N LEU A 6 -2.75 -13.54 4.15
CA LEU A 6 -3.70 -12.45 4.40
C LEU A 6 -3.08 -11.08 4.13
N ARG A 7 -1.79 -10.88 4.48
CA ARG A 7 -1.06 -9.64 4.23
C ARG A 7 -0.88 -9.32 2.74
N ILE A 8 -0.81 -10.34 1.88
CA ILE A 8 -0.77 -10.15 0.42
C ILE A 8 -2.11 -9.61 -0.09
N PHE A 9 -3.24 -10.09 0.44
CA PHE A 9 -4.56 -9.68 -0.05
C PHE A 9 -5.12 -8.44 0.63
N SER A 10 -4.79 -8.24 1.90
CA SER A 10 -5.38 -7.23 2.77
C SER A 10 -4.35 -6.71 3.77
N SER A 11 -4.20 -5.40 3.83
CA SER A 11 -3.29 -4.77 4.78
C SER A 11 -3.98 -4.29 6.06
N TYR A 12 -5.30 -4.48 6.17
CA TYR A 12 -6.11 -4.00 7.29
C TYR A 12 -5.57 -4.38 8.68
N TYR A 13 -4.95 -5.54 8.81
CA TYR A 13 -4.37 -6.02 10.07
C TYR A 13 -3.01 -5.39 10.44
N VAL A 14 -2.37 -4.68 9.51
CA VAL A 14 -1.01 -4.16 9.67
C VAL A 14 -0.96 -2.64 9.51
N LYS A 15 -2.04 -2.02 9.02
CA LYS A 15 -2.20 -0.56 9.01
C LYS A 15 -2.10 -0.01 10.44
N GLY A 16 -1.43 1.12 10.59
CA GLY A 16 -1.21 1.75 11.90
C GLY A 16 0.01 1.23 12.66
N THR A 17 0.74 0.23 12.14
CA THR A 17 1.96 -0.29 12.80
C THR A 17 3.23 0.37 12.28
N ARG A 18 4.26 0.43 13.14
CA ARG A 18 5.57 1.01 12.81
C ARG A 18 6.17 0.41 11.53
N ASN A 19 6.69 1.25 10.63
CA ASN A 19 7.30 0.85 9.36
C ASN A 19 6.39 0.06 8.41
N TYR A 20 5.07 0.13 8.60
CA TYR A 20 4.11 -0.61 7.79
C TYR A 20 4.20 -0.22 6.31
N ILE A 21 4.27 1.08 5.96
CA ILE A 21 4.33 1.52 4.55
C ILE A 21 5.53 0.91 3.83
N ASN A 22 6.72 0.94 4.45
CA ASN A 22 7.94 0.38 3.84
C ASN A 22 7.85 -1.13 3.61
N SER A 23 7.27 -1.87 4.55
CA SER A 23 7.04 -3.30 4.37
C SER A 23 5.99 -3.55 3.28
N GLN A 24 4.89 -2.79 3.29
CA GLN A 24 3.78 -2.94 2.36
C GLN A 24 4.21 -2.68 0.91
N LYS A 25 5.11 -1.72 0.65
CA LYS A 25 5.69 -1.48 -0.68
C LYS A 25 6.20 -2.76 -1.33
N LYS A 26 6.96 -3.58 -0.59
CA LYS A 26 7.54 -4.82 -1.11
C LYS A 26 6.44 -5.83 -1.46
N TYR A 27 5.46 -6.01 -0.57
CA TYR A 27 4.36 -6.94 -0.80
C TYR A 27 3.46 -6.51 -1.96
N GLU A 28 3.16 -5.22 -2.10
CA GLU A 28 2.34 -4.69 -3.19
C GLU A 28 3.04 -4.80 -4.56
N VAL A 29 4.36 -4.57 -4.60
CA VAL A 29 5.15 -4.76 -5.84
C VAL A 29 5.15 -6.24 -6.24
N ILE A 30 5.42 -7.15 -5.30
CA ILE A 30 5.41 -8.60 -5.57
C ILE A 30 4.01 -9.05 -6.04
N ARG A 31 2.95 -8.60 -5.35
CA ARG A 31 1.56 -8.91 -5.72
C ARG A 31 1.22 -8.41 -7.12
N THR A 32 1.64 -7.19 -7.45
CA THR A 32 1.41 -6.60 -8.78
C THR A 32 2.13 -7.39 -9.87
N LEU A 33 3.38 -7.79 -9.64
CA LEU A 33 4.12 -8.63 -10.59
C LEU A 33 3.42 -9.99 -10.81
N LEU A 34 2.96 -10.62 -9.74
CA LEU A 34 2.20 -11.88 -9.83
C LEU A 34 0.90 -11.71 -10.62
N PHE A 35 0.15 -10.64 -10.38
CA PHE A 35 -1.09 -10.37 -11.11
C PHE A 35 -0.87 -9.99 -12.57
N PHE A 36 0.26 -9.37 -12.93
CA PHE A 36 0.61 -9.11 -14.32
C PHE A 36 1.07 -10.37 -15.06
N PHE A 37 1.68 -11.33 -14.36
CA PHE A 37 2.22 -12.54 -14.97
C PHE A 37 1.12 -13.43 -15.59
N ILE A 38 -0.03 -13.56 -14.91
CA ILE A 38 -1.16 -14.38 -15.36
C ILE A 38 -1.72 -13.92 -16.73
N PRO A 39 -2.22 -12.67 -16.89
CA PRO A 39 -2.76 -12.19 -18.17
C PRO A 39 -1.67 -12.13 -19.25
N LEU A 40 -0.41 -11.85 -18.89
CA LEU A 40 0.70 -11.85 -19.84
C LEU A 40 0.94 -13.25 -20.42
N SER A 41 0.95 -14.30 -19.59
CA SER A 41 1.10 -15.68 -20.06
C SER A 41 -0.06 -16.12 -20.95
N LEU A 42 -1.30 -15.72 -20.61
CA LEU A 42 -2.49 -16.02 -21.40
C LEU A 42 -2.46 -15.30 -22.76
N PHE A 43 -1.99 -14.06 -22.78
CA PHE A 43 -1.83 -13.29 -24.00
C PHE A 43 -0.78 -13.92 -24.94
N VAL A 44 0.38 -14.30 -24.40
CA VAL A 44 1.44 -14.97 -25.18
C VAL A 44 0.94 -16.30 -25.73
N ALA A 45 0.29 -17.13 -24.91
CA ALA A 45 -0.28 -18.40 -25.35
C ALA A 45 -1.32 -18.21 -26.46
N GLY A 46 -2.27 -17.27 -26.28
CA GLY A 46 -3.29 -16.95 -27.27
C GLY A 46 -2.71 -16.44 -28.59
N TYR A 47 -1.64 -15.65 -28.52
CA TYR A 47 -0.94 -15.14 -29.71
C TYR A 47 -0.22 -16.25 -30.48
N VAL A 48 0.50 -17.13 -29.77
CA VAL A 48 1.27 -18.23 -30.37
C VAL A 48 0.36 -19.26 -31.02
N THR A 49 -0.78 -19.61 -30.39
CA THR A 49 -1.68 -20.64 -30.93
C THR A 49 -2.46 -20.14 -32.14
N THR A 50 -3.02 -18.94 -32.11
CA THR A 50 -4.03 -18.53 -33.10
C THR A 50 -3.48 -17.56 -34.15
N LYS A 51 -2.31 -16.92 -33.92
CA LYS A 51 -1.72 -15.87 -34.78
C LYS A 51 -2.66 -14.68 -35.13
N THR A 52 -3.86 -14.64 -34.57
CA THR A 52 -4.84 -13.57 -34.76
C THR A 52 -5.13 -12.90 -33.43
N LYS A 53 -5.22 -11.56 -33.41
CA LYS A 53 -5.42 -10.76 -32.19
C LYS A 53 -6.86 -10.83 -31.62
N MET A 54 -7.79 -11.40 -32.39
CA MET A 54 -9.23 -11.46 -32.13
C MET A 54 -9.61 -12.88 -31.63
N ASN A 55 -9.15 -13.27 -30.45
CA ASN A 55 -9.50 -14.58 -29.90
C ASN A 55 -9.99 -14.49 -28.45
N LEU A 56 -10.81 -15.44 -28.00
CA LEU A 56 -11.37 -15.44 -26.64
C LEU A 56 -10.27 -15.35 -25.55
N LEU A 57 -9.11 -15.95 -25.81
CA LEU A 57 -7.94 -15.89 -24.92
C LEU A 57 -7.39 -14.46 -24.75
N THR A 58 -7.41 -13.63 -25.79
CA THR A 58 -6.95 -12.24 -25.69
C THR A 58 -7.96 -11.38 -24.94
N ILE A 59 -9.27 -11.65 -25.09
CA ILE A 59 -10.33 -10.99 -24.32
C ILE A 59 -10.18 -11.31 -22.82
N VAL A 60 -10.00 -12.58 -22.47
CA VAL A 60 -9.78 -13.00 -21.08
C VAL A 60 -8.50 -12.39 -20.49
N ALA A 61 -7.43 -12.28 -21.28
CA ALA A 61 -6.20 -11.61 -20.86
C ALA A 61 -6.43 -10.11 -20.56
N VAL A 62 -7.19 -9.40 -21.40
CA VAL A 62 -7.53 -7.98 -21.17
C VAL A 62 -8.38 -7.81 -19.91
N VAL A 63 -9.38 -8.67 -19.70
CA VAL A 63 -10.19 -8.65 -18.46
C VAL A 63 -9.33 -8.96 -17.23
N GLY A 64 -8.40 -9.91 -17.34
CA GLY A 64 -7.44 -10.25 -16.29
C GLY A 64 -6.46 -9.12 -15.96
N LEU A 65 -6.27 -8.15 -16.86
CA LEU A 65 -5.42 -6.98 -16.63
C LEU A 65 -6.05 -5.96 -15.67
N LEU A 66 -7.38 -5.90 -15.58
CA LEU A 66 -8.10 -4.96 -14.69
C LEU A 66 -7.67 -5.06 -13.21
N PRO A 67 -7.67 -6.25 -12.57
CA PRO A 67 -7.17 -6.37 -11.20
C PRO A 67 -5.68 -6.07 -11.08
N ALA A 68 -4.88 -6.35 -12.13
CA ALA A 68 -3.45 -6.06 -12.15
C ALA A 68 -3.17 -4.55 -12.17
N CYS A 69 -3.89 -3.79 -12.99
CA CYS A 69 -3.85 -2.33 -13.02
C CYS A 69 -4.25 -1.71 -11.68
N LYS A 70 -5.32 -2.22 -11.05
CA LYS A 70 -5.73 -1.77 -9.71
C LYS A 70 -4.62 -2.01 -8.68
N SER A 71 -3.97 -3.16 -8.72
CA SER A 71 -2.84 -3.48 -7.84
C SER A 71 -1.64 -2.55 -8.07
N LEU A 72 -1.33 -2.24 -9.33
CA LEU A 72 -0.23 -1.36 -9.70
C LEU A 72 -0.41 0.07 -9.19
N VAL A 73 -1.61 0.64 -9.35
CA VAL A 73 -1.91 1.96 -8.81
C VAL A 73 -1.71 1.98 -7.29
N GLY A 74 -2.16 0.93 -6.59
CA GLY A 74 -1.91 0.76 -5.16
C GLY A 74 -0.42 0.77 -4.81
N ALA A 75 0.40 -0.01 -5.54
CA ALA A 75 1.84 -0.05 -5.36
C ALA A 75 2.49 1.34 -5.58
N ILE A 76 2.10 2.06 -6.64
CA ILE A 76 2.59 3.41 -6.93
C ILE A 76 2.22 4.38 -5.80
N MET A 77 1.00 4.31 -5.29
CA MET A 77 0.57 5.13 -4.15
C MET A 77 1.44 4.86 -2.92
N PHE A 78 1.67 3.59 -2.57
CA PHE A 78 2.56 3.27 -1.45
C PHE A 78 4.00 3.74 -1.70
N LEU A 79 4.52 3.66 -2.92
CA LEU A 79 5.86 4.15 -3.28
C LEU A 79 6.02 5.66 -3.09
N LYS A 80 4.96 6.44 -3.35
CA LYS A 80 4.94 7.90 -3.17
C LYS A 80 5.12 8.33 -1.72
N HIS A 81 4.61 7.56 -0.77
CA HIS A 81 4.67 7.89 0.65
C HIS A 81 5.90 7.27 1.33
N ARG A 82 6.49 7.99 2.30
CA ARG A 82 7.57 7.45 3.16
C ARG A 82 7.04 7.22 4.58
N SER A 83 7.44 6.10 5.18
CA SER A 83 7.25 5.84 6.60
C SER A 83 8.04 6.83 7.45
N LEU A 84 7.59 7.02 8.69
CA LEU A 84 8.31 7.72 9.76
C LEU A 84 9.78 7.23 9.89
N SER A 85 10.71 8.17 10.11
CA SER A 85 12.11 7.82 10.34
C SER A 85 12.27 6.96 11.61
N GLN A 86 13.25 6.05 11.61
CA GLN A 86 13.48 5.16 12.74
C GLN A 86 13.86 5.94 14.02
N GLU A 87 14.64 7.01 13.88
CA GLU A 87 15.07 7.88 14.97
C GLU A 87 13.89 8.58 15.65
N ASN A 88 12.97 9.16 14.89
CA ASN A 88 11.80 9.82 15.46
C ASN A 88 10.80 8.81 16.04
N ALA A 89 10.71 7.62 15.45
CA ALA A 89 9.92 6.55 16.03
C ALA A 89 10.46 6.08 17.39
N GLU A 90 11.79 6.00 17.58
CA GLU A 90 12.38 5.66 18.89
C GLU A 90 12.13 6.75 19.95
N LYS A 91 12.20 8.02 19.55
CA LYS A 91 11.88 9.16 20.43
C LYS A 91 10.43 9.14 20.87
N ILE A 92 9.52 8.80 19.95
CA ILE A 92 8.09 8.67 20.22
C ILE A 92 7.84 7.48 21.14
N ASP A 93 8.40 6.31 20.84
CA ASP A 93 8.27 5.11 21.68
C ASP A 93 8.78 5.36 23.11
N ALA A 94 9.88 6.10 23.27
CA ALA A 94 10.42 6.46 24.58
C ALA A 94 9.54 7.44 25.36
N ALA A 95 8.78 8.28 24.67
CA ALA A 95 7.84 9.23 25.27
C ALA A 95 6.43 8.64 25.47
N ASN A 96 6.15 7.46 24.90
CA ASN A 96 4.81 6.91 24.88
C ASN A 96 4.53 6.07 26.14
N HIS A 97 3.49 6.45 26.88
CA HIS A 97 3.07 5.80 28.12
C HIS A 97 1.88 4.85 27.89
N GLU A 98 2.06 3.83 27.05
CA GLU A 98 1.04 2.81 26.71
C GLU A 98 -0.29 3.37 26.15
N LEU A 99 -0.28 4.58 25.59
CA LEU A 99 -1.45 5.16 24.97
C LEU A 99 -1.75 4.51 23.61
N PRO A 100 -3.03 4.42 23.20
CA PRO A 100 -3.39 3.95 21.86
C PRO A 100 -2.74 4.82 20.80
N GLU A 101 -1.93 4.20 19.94
CA GLU A 101 -1.15 4.88 18.92
C GLU A 101 -1.42 4.33 17.51
N LEU A 102 -1.26 5.21 16.52
CA LEU A 102 -1.42 4.94 15.11
C LEU A 102 -0.23 5.54 14.36
N PHE A 103 0.51 4.69 13.65
CA PHE A 103 1.62 5.11 12.80
C PHE A 103 1.22 5.25 11.32
N ASP A 104 1.93 6.12 10.61
CA ASP A 104 1.91 6.21 9.15
C ASP A 104 0.49 6.42 8.56
N MET A 105 -0.23 7.42 9.08
CA MET A 105 -1.57 7.80 8.64
C MET A 105 -1.50 8.83 7.51
N VAL A 106 -2.31 8.64 6.46
CA VAL A 106 -2.40 9.57 5.34
C VAL A 106 -3.84 10.05 5.23
N PHE A 107 -4.04 11.34 5.44
CA PHE A 107 -5.32 12.03 5.31
C PHE A 107 -5.36 12.77 3.98
N THR A 108 -6.46 12.61 3.25
CA THR A 108 -6.65 13.27 1.96
C THR A 108 -7.85 14.19 2.04
N THR A 109 -7.65 15.48 1.77
CA THR A 109 -8.72 16.44 1.47
C THR A 109 -8.92 16.51 -0.04
N TYR A 110 -9.90 17.29 -0.51
CA TYR A 110 -10.15 17.46 -1.94
C TYR A 110 -8.93 18.01 -2.69
N ASP A 111 -8.19 18.93 -2.07
CA ASP A 111 -7.10 19.65 -2.73
C ASP A 111 -5.71 19.19 -2.27
N LYS A 112 -5.60 18.58 -1.09
CA LYS A 112 -4.29 18.30 -0.45
C LYS A 112 -4.23 16.92 0.18
N THR A 113 -3.02 16.39 0.29
CA THR A 113 -2.72 15.15 1.02
C THR A 113 -1.84 15.49 2.20
N HIS A 114 -2.30 15.18 3.41
CA HIS A 114 -1.64 15.42 4.68
C HIS A 114 -1.15 14.09 5.24
N ILE A 115 0.15 13.99 5.50
CA ILE A 115 0.75 12.79 6.08
C ILE A 115 0.95 13.05 7.57
N VAL A 116 0.33 12.23 8.42
CA VAL A 116 0.51 12.23 9.87
C VAL A 116 1.27 10.97 10.24
N ASN A 117 2.54 11.13 10.59
CA ASN A 117 3.45 10.01 10.80
C ASN A 117 3.18 9.25 12.10
N HIS A 118 2.70 9.94 13.13
CA HIS A 118 2.28 9.33 14.39
C HIS A 118 1.07 10.07 14.96
N MET A 119 0.16 9.33 15.57
CA MET A 119 -1.01 9.87 16.24
C MET A 119 -1.26 9.08 17.51
N VAL A 120 -1.55 9.79 18.61
CA VAL A 120 -1.85 9.20 19.91
C VAL A 120 -3.14 9.78 20.47
N ILE A 121 -3.90 8.95 21.18
CA ILE A 121 -5.17 9.34 21.82
C ILE A 121 -4.98 9.31 23.33
N ALA A 122 -5.09 10.48 23.97
CA ALA A 122 -5.04 10.66 25.42
C ALA A 122 -6.42 11.12 25.92
N GLY A 123 -7.29 10.18 26.26
CA GLY A 123 -8.66 10.48 26.71
C GLY A 123 -9.47 11.17 25.60
N ASN A 124 -9.75 12.46 25.77
CA ASN A 124 -10.51 13.28 24.81
C ASN A 124 -9.62 14.13 23.88
N THR A 125 -8.30 13.95 23.95
CA THR A 125 -7.33 14.71 23.15
C THR A 125 -6.64 13.79 22.17
N VAL A 126 -6.55 14.21 20.90
CA VAL A 126 -5.79 13.54 19.85
C VAL A 126 -4.58 14.39 19.51
N CYS A 127 -3.39 13.83 19.66
CA CYS A 127 -2.14 14.49 19.30
C CYS A 127 -1.58 13.83 18.04
N GLY A 128 -1.27 14.62 17.01
CA GLY A 128 -0.66 14.15 15.77
C GLY A 128 0.74 14.74 15.59
N PHE A 129 1.68 13.93 15.14
CA PHE A 129 3.03 14.33 14.76
C PHE A 129 3.24 14.05 13.26
N SER A 130 3.78 15.04 12.55
CA SER A 130 4.18 14.92 11.15
C SER A 130 5.61 15.40 10.97
N GLU A 131 6.41 14.64 10.22
CA GLU A 131 7.75 15.06 9.79
C GLU A 131 7.70 15.95 8.56
N ASP A 132 6.54 16.05 7.88
CA ASP A 132 6.43 16.79 6.65
C ASP A 132 6.39 18.30 6.92
N LYS A 133 7.44 18.99 6.48
CA LYS A 133 7.53 20.46 6.55
C LYS A 133 6.45 21.18 5.74
N LYS A 134 5.77 20.46 4.84
CA LYS A 134 4.64 20.98 4.04
C LYS A 134 3.28 20.76 4.71
N PHE A 135 3.25 20.25 5.94
CA PHE A 135 2.03 20.14 6.71
C PHE A 135 1.53 21.56 7.06
N SER A 136 0.63 22.08 6.23
CA SER A 136 -0.11 23.30 6.54
C SER A 136 -1.29 22.91 7.43
N GLU A 137 -1.26 23.36 8.68
CA GLU A 137 -2.38 23.29 9.63
C GLU A 137 -3.57 24.13 9.16
#